data_AF-A0A5N1J1H6-F1
#
_entry.id   AF-A0A5N1J1H6-F1
#
_cell.length_a   1.000
_cell.length_b   1.000
_cell.length_c   1.000
_cell.angle_alpha   90.00
_cell.angle_beta   90.00
_cell.angle_gamma   90.00
#
_symmetry.space_group_name_H-M   'P 1'
#
loop_
_entity.id
_entity.type
_entity.pdbx_description
1 polymer ?
#
loop_
_entity_poly.entity_id
_entity_poly.type
_entity_poly.pdbx_seq_one_letter_code
_entity_poly.pdbx_strand_id
1 'polypeptide(L)'
;MTIKEVITRIINRNKEMLNFLDEEGGRDYSNDVIDKIALRYVDLLQKWDFNAGLGTDFSSVLLLLNDEAVFSQFDLQDVRELLGSLIELQKFNIDNYLELAHFEYAIMDNNQEAKKIILEGIEKAKQKGEELERLLKIIEKEK
;
A
#
# COMPACT_ATOMS: atom_id res chain seq x y z
N MET A 1 -25.23 15.29 4.73
CA MET A 1 -24.54 13.99 4.73
C MET A 1 -24.55 13.45 6.16
N THR A 2 -25.07 12.25 6.39
CA THR A 2 -25.13 11.60 7.70
C THR A 2 -23.94 10.65 7.90
N ILE A 3 -23.66 10.25 9.14
CA ILE A 3 -22.62 9.24 9.43
C ILE A 3 -22.90 7.94 8.68
N LYS A 4 -24.17 7.52 8.60
CA LYS A 4 -24.57 6.31 7.86
C LYS A 4 -24.26 6.42 6.37
N GLU A 5 -24.54 7.58 5.76
CA GLU A 5 -24.22 7.84 4.35
C GLU A 5 -22.71 7.79 4.10
N VAL A 6 -21.90 8.34 5.02
CA VAL A 6 -20.43 8.26 4.94
C VAL A 6 -19.95 6.80 5.00
N ILE A 7 -20.46 6.01 5.96
CA ILE A 7 -20.13 4.57 6.09
C ILE A 7 -20.49 3.82 4.81
N THR A 8 -21.71 4.01 4.29
CA THR A 8 -22.14 3.36 3.03
C THR A 8 -21.25 3.75 1.86
N ARG A 9 -20.85 5.03 1.76
CA ARG A 9 -19.93 5.49 0.72
C ARG A 9 -18.56 4.83 0.82
N ILE A 10 -17.99 4.70 2.03
CA ILE A 10 -16.71 4.01 2.25
C ILE A 10 -16.81 2.54 1.85
N ILE A 11 -17.87 1.84 2.28
CA ILE A 11 -18.09 0.43 1.92
C ILE A 11 -18.16 0.25 0.41
N ASN A 12 -18.91 1.11 -0.29
CA ASN A 12 -19.03 1.04 -1.75
C ASN A 12 -17.69 1.32 -2.45
N ARG A 13 -16.93 2.32 -1.99
CA ARG A 13 -15.57 2.58 -2.51
C ARG A 13 -14.64 1.37 -2.32
N ASN A 14 -14.68 0.71 -1.17
CA ASN A 14 -13.89 -0.50 -0.92
C ASN A 14 -14.28 -1.66 -1.86
N LYS A 15 -15.57 -1.80 -2.18
CA LYS A 15 -16.04 -2.82 -3.15
C LYS A 15 -15.59 -2.50 -4.57
N GLU A 16 -15.69 -1.23 -4.99
CA GLU A 16 -15.17 -0.78 -6.29
C GLU A 16 -13.65 -1.04 -6.39
N MET A 17 -12.90 -0.79 -5.31
CA MET A 17 -11.47 -1.08 -5.23
C MET A 17 -11.16 -2.57 -5.40
N LEU A 18 -11.87 -3.43 -4.68
CA LEU A 18 -11.69 -4.89 -4.81
C LEU A 18 -12.04 -5.36 -6.23
N ASN A 19 -13.12 -4.84 -6.82
CA ASN A 19 -13.46 -5.14 -8.22
C ASN A 19 -12.34 -4.78 -9.18
N PHE A 20 -11.75 -3.59 -9.01
CA PHE A 20 -10.62 -3.17 -9.82
C PHE A 20 -9.41 -4.09 -9.66
N LEU A 21 -9.03 -4.39 -8.42
CA LEU A 21 -7.85 -5.21 -8.11
C LEU A 21 -8.00 -6.67 -8.55
N ASP A 22 -9.17 -7.27 -8.34
CA ASP A 22 -9.38 -8.70 -8.51
C ASP A 22 -10.02 -9.06 -9.86
N GLU A 23 -10.89 -8.20 -10.42
CA GLU A 23 -11.66 -8.51 -11.64
C GLU A 23 -11.22 -7.69 -12.86
N GLU A 24 -10.84 -6.42 -12.70
CA GLU A 24 -10.41 -5.53 -13.81
C GLU A 24 -8.90 -5.61 -14.10
N GLY A 25 -8.16 -6.48 -13.39
CA GLY A 25 -6.73 -6.68 -13.60
C GLY A 25 -5.85 -5.63 -12.93
N GLY A 26 -6.29 -4.94 -11.87
CA GLY A 26 -5.49 -3.94 -11.16
C GLY A 26 -4.20 -4.45 -10.54
N ARG A 27 -4.01 -5.78 -10.47
CA ARG A 27 -2.77 -6.46 -10.07
C ARG A 27 -2.02 -7.13 -11.23
N ASP A 28 -2.40 -6.84 -12.47
CA ASP A 28 -1.69 -7.35 -13.63
C ASP A 28 -0.44 -6.50 -13.90
N TYR A 29 0.72 -7.07 -13.56
CA TYR A 29 2.01 -6.41 -13.71
C TYR A 29 2.72 -6.76 -15.03
N SER A 30 2.00 -7.28 -16.02
CA SER A 30 2.59 -7.60 -17.32
C SER A 30 2.93 -6.34 -18.13
N ASN A 31 4.04 -6.41 -18.87
CA ASN A 31 4.60 -5.26 -19.57
C ASN A 31 3.65 -4.62 -20.60
N ASP A 32 2.71 -5.38 -21.16
CA ASP A 32 1.77 -4.91 -22.18
C ASP A 32 0.56 -4.14 -21.64
N VAL A 33 0.33 -4.19 -20.31
CA VAL A 33 -0.80 -3.51 -19.67
C VAL A 33 -0.43 -2.60 -18.50
N ILE A 34 0.78 -2.72 -17.93
CA ILE A 34 1.19 -1.99 -16.72
C ILE A 34 1.01 -0.47 -16.83
N ASP A 35 1.39 0.15 -17.95
CA ASP A 35 1.26 1.61 -18.12
C ASP A 35 -0.21 2.05 -18.15
N LYS A 36 -1.11 1.24 -18.74
CA LYS A 36 -2.56 1.51 -18.74
C LYS A 36 -3.15 1.37 -17.35
N ILE A 37 -2.67 0.37 -16.60
CA ILE A 37 -3.08 0.14 -15.21
C ILE A 37 -2.62 1.30 -14.32
N ALA A 38 -1.40 1.80 -14.52
CA ALA A 38 -0.89 2.97 -13.79
C ALA A 38 -1.78 4.21 -13.95
N LEU A 39 -2.20 4.51 -15.19
CA LEU A 39 -3.15 5.61 -15.44
C LEU A 39 -4.50 5.36 -14.73
N ARG A 40 -4.95 4.10 -14.69
CA ARG A 40 -6.18 3.74 -13.97
C ARG A 40 -6.03 3.93 -12.46
N TYR A 41 -4.87 3.65 -11.87
CA TYR A 41 -4.59 3.97 -10.47
C TYR A 41 -4.68 5.47 -10.21
N VAL A 42 -4.09 6.31 -11.08
CA VAL A 42 -4.17 7.77 -10.95
C VAL A 42 -5.62 8.24 -10.95
N ASP A 43 -6.44 7.78 -11.89
CA ASP A 43 -7.87 8.14 -11.97
C ASP A 43 -8.63 7.77 -10.68
N LEU A 44 -8.39 6.56 -10.15
CA LEU A 44 -9.06 6.06 -8.96
C LEU A 44 -8.61 6.80 -7.70
N LEU A 45 -7.32 7.06 -7.55
CA LEU A 45 -6.77 7.81 -6.42
C LEU A 45 -7.30 9.25 -6.39
N GLN A 46 -7.49 9.89 -7.54
CA GLN A 46 -8.15 11.18 -7.65
C GLN A 46 -9.64 11.10 -7.30
N LYS A 47 -10.37 10.10 -7.84
CA LYS A 47 -11.82 9.91 -7.57
C LYS A 47 -12.13 9.62 -6.10
N TRP A 48 -11.22 8.95 -5.40
CA TRP A 48 -11.45 8.47 -4.04
C TRP A 48 -10.86 9.35 -2.94
N ASP A 49 -10.28 10.50 -3.29
CA ASP A 49 -9.60 11.40 -2.35
C ASP A 49 -8.48 10.67 -1.60
N PHE A 50 -7.70 9.87 -2.34
CA PHE A 50 -6.67 8.94 -1.86
C PHE A 50 -7.21 7.76 -1.02
N ASN A 51 -6.66 6.57 -1.27
CA ASN A 51 -6.93 5.37 -0.49
C ASN A 51 -5.58 4.72 -0.15
N ALA A 52 -5.27 4.61 1.14
CA ALA A 52 -3.98 4.09 1.60
C ALA A 52 -3.72 2.65 1.12
N GLY A 53 -4.76 1.82 0.99
CA GLY A 53 -4.63 0.46 0.48
C GLY A 53 -4.18 0.40 -0.99
N LEU A 54 -4.61 1.36 -1.80
CA LEU A 54 -4.14 1.49 -3.20
C LEU A 54 -2.79 2.17 -3.30
N GLY A 55 -2.42 3.00 -2.32
CA GLY A 55 -1.14 3.71 -2.34
C GLY A 55 0.04 2.76 -2.39
N THR A 56 -0.05 1.64 -1.65
CA THR A 56 0.98 0.59 -1.65
C THR A 56 1.08 -0.08 -3.01
N ASP A 57 -0.03 -0.61 -3.55
CA ASP A 57 -0.03 -1.25 -4.87
C ASP A 57 0.43 -0.27 -5.97
N PHE A 58 -0.01 0.99 -5.91
CA PHE A 58 0.41 2.02 -6.87
C PHE A 58 1.91 2.29 -6.81
N SER A 59 2.51 2.32 -5.62
CA SER A 59 3.97 2.51 -5.49
C SER A 59 4.75 1.38 -6.17
N SER A 60 4.26 0.13 -6.12
CA SER A 60 4.86 -0.99 -6.84
C SER A 60 4.68 -0.87 -8.35
N VAL A 61 3.51 -0.39 -8.81
CA VAL A 61 3.24 -0.13 -10.25
C VAL A 61 4.21 0.92 -10.81
N LEU A 62 4.49 1.99 -10.07
CA LEU A 62 5.42 3.05 -10.50
C LEU A 62 6.83 2.52 -10.82
N LEU A 63 7.25 1.42 -10.17
CA LEU A 63 8.56 0.81 -10.37
C LEU A 63 8.64 -0.11 -11.58
N LEU A 64 7.51 -0.39 -12.24
CA LEU A 64 7.38 -1.36 -13.33
C LEU A 64 6.94 -0.74 -14.66
N LEU A 65 6.82 0.59 -14.71
CA LEU A 65 6.40 1.31 -15.91
C LEU A 65 7.41 1.15 -17.05
N ASN A 66 6.89 1.07 -18.28
CA ASN A 66 7.68 0.93 -19.50
C ASN A 66 7.62 2.17 -20.39
N ASP A 67 6.55 2.96 -20.28
CA ASP A 67 6.37 4.17 -21.08
C ASP A 67 7.17 5.34 -20.49
N GLU A 68 8.21 5.77 -21.21
CA GLU A 68 9.05 6.92 -20.85
C GLU A 68 8.26 8.20 -20.66
N ALA A 69 7.19 8.41 -21.43
CA ALA A 69 6.34 9.58 -21.25
C ALA A 69 5.62 9.59 -19.89
N VAL A 70 5.45 8.41 -19.27
CA VAL A 70 4.82 8.25 -17.96
C VAL A 70 5.87 8.28 -16.85
N PHE A 71 6.91 7.45 -16.93
CA PHE A 71 7.90 7.36 -15.84
C PHE A 71 8.83 8.57 -15.75
N SER A 72 8.92 9.42 -16.79
CA SER A 72 9.68 10.69 -16.72
C SER A 72 8.97 11.78 -15.90
N GLN A 73 7.74 11.55 -15.42
CA GLN A 73 6.96 12.53 -14.66
C GLN A 73 7.25 12.54 -13.15
N PHE A 74 8.05 11.60 -12.67
CA PHE A 74 8.44 11.46 -11.27
C PHE A 74 9.87 10.91 -11.19
N ASP A 75 10.46 10.94 -10.00
CA ASP A 75 11.74 10.30 -9.75
C ASP A 75 11.66 9.27 -8.60
N LEU A 76 12.76 8.55 -8.37
CA LEU A 76 12.83 7.54 -7.31
C LEU A 76 12.66 8.14 -5.90
N GLN A 77 12.97 9.42 -5.72
CA GLN A 77 12.78 10.10 -4.45
C GLN A 77 11.28 10.36 -4.20
N ASP A 78 10.49 10.68 -5.23
CA ASP A 78 9.02 10.76 -5.11
C ASP A 78 8.42 9.41 -4.66
N VAL A 79 8.87 8.29 -5.24
CA VAL A 79 8.39 6.95 -4.86
C VAL A 79 8.78 6.62 -3.42
N ARG A 80 10.00 6.98 -3.03
CA ARG A 80 10.50 6.82 -1.65
C ARG A 80 9.63 7.59 -0.65
N GLU A 81 9.30 8.84 -0.95
CA GLU A 81 8.48 9.70 -0.10
C GLU A 81 7.05 9.19 -0.01
N LEU A 82 6.47 8.71 -1.11
CA LEU A 82 5.17 8.05 -1.13
C LEU A 82 5.16 6.84 -0.18
N LEU A 83 6.10 5.91 -0.33
CA LEU A 83 6.23 4.74 0.52
C LEU A 83 6.41 5.10 2.00
N GLY A 84 7.25 6.10 2.30
CA GLY A 84 7.43 6.62 3.67
C GLY A 84 6.14 7.17 4.27
N SER A 85 5.38 7.94 3.50
CA SER A 85 4.10 8.50 3.95
C SER A 85 3.04 7.43 4.28
N LEU A 86 3.08 6.28 3.58
CA LEU A 86 2.18 5.16 3.84
C LEU A 86 2.49 4.46 5.18
N ILE A 87 3.77 4.40 5.57
CA ILE A 87 4.17 3.93 6.91
C ILE A 87 3.65 4.90 7.98
N GLU A 88 3.80 6.21 7.79
CA GLU A 88 3.31 7.20 8.76
C GLU A 88 1.79 7.14 8.96
N LEU A 89 1.06 6.96 7.85
CA LEU A 89 -0.40 6.87 7.84
C LEU A 89 -0.91 5.55 8.44
N GLN A 90 -0.25 4.43 8.14
CA GLN A 90 -0.66 3.09 8.55
C GLN A 90 0.46 2.35 9.29
N LYS A 91 0.87 2.87 10.45
CA LYS A 91 2.03 2.40 11.23
C LYS A 91 2.08 0.91 11.59
N PHE A 92 0.95 0.20 11.51
CA PHE A 92 0.87 -1.24 11.79
C PHE A 92 0.58 -2.09 10.54
N ASN A 93 0.51 -1.48 9.36
CA ASN A 93 0.46 -2.19 8.09
C ASN A 93 1.89 -2.65 7.74
N ILE A 94 2.15 -3.95 7.91
CA ILE A 94 3.50 -4.51 7.78
C ILE A 94 3.97 -4.50 6.32
N ASP A 95 3.04 -4.58 5.36
CA ASP A 95 3.35 -4.57 3.93
C ASP A 95 4.07 -3.27 3.53
N ASN A 96 3.67 -2.13 4.10
CA ASN A 96 4.33 -0.84 3.82
C ASN A 96 5.81 -0.82 4.22
N TYR A 97 6.17 -1.49 5.33
CA TYR A 97 7.57 -1.61 5.74
C TYR A 97 8.35 -2.57 4.84
N LEU A 98 7.70 -3.65 4.39
CA LEU A 98 8.30 -4.63 3.50
C LEU A 98 8.62 -4.00 2.15
N GLU A 99 7.66 -3.32 1.54
CA GLU A 99 7.81 -2.65 0.24
C GLU A 99 8.90 -1.56 0.30
N LEU A 100 8.89 -0.68 1.32
CA LEU A 100 9.92 0.36 1.42
C LEU A 100 11.32 -0.22 1.71
N ALA A 101 11.42 -1.26 2.54
CA ALA A 101 12.71 -1.91 2.78
C ALA A 101 13.26 -2.59 1.51
N HIS A 102 12.40 -3.23 0.72
CA HIS A 102 12.78 -3.79 -0.57
C HIS A 102 13.21 -2.71 -1.56
N PHE A 103 12.46 -1.60 -1.63
CA PHE A 103 12.82 -0.45 -2.46
C PHE A 103 14.20 0.10 -2.11
N GLU A 104 14.45 0.38 -0.82
CA GLU A 104 15.74 0.88 -0.36
C GLU A 104 16.89 -0.10 -0.65
N TYR A 105 16.66 -1.40 -0.47
CA TYR A 105 17.67 -2.43 -0.70
C TYR A 105 17.96 -2.65 -2.19
N ALA A 106 16.92 -2.93 -2.97
CA ALA A 106 17.06 -3.44 -4.34
C ALA A 106 17.18 -2.34 -5.39
N ILE A 107 16.62 -1.15 -5.12
CA ILE A 107 16.53 -0.06 -6.10
C ILE A 107 17.49 1.07 -5.73
N MET A 108 17.54 1.45 -4.44
CA MET A 108 18.40 2.56 -3.98
C MET A 108 19.81 2.12 -3.52
N ASP A 109 20.09 0.80 -3.47
CA ASP A 109 21.33 0.22 -2.92
C ASP A 109 21.67 0.73 -1.49
N ASN A 110 20.63 1.00 -0.70
CA ASN A 110 20.72 1.58 0.63
C ASN A 110 20.49 0.53 1.73
N ASN A 111 21.47 -0.36 1.87
CA ASN A 111 21.43 -1.47 2.83
C ASN A 111 21.17 -1.05 4.28
N GLN A 112 21.71 0.10 4.71
CA GLN A 112 21.57 0.56 6.09
C GLN A 112 20.15 1.02 6.39
N GLU A 113 19.53 1.79 5.50
CA GLU A 113 18.16 2.25 5.69
C GLU A 113 17.16 1.10 5.53
N ALA A 114 17.34 0.22 4.53
CA ALA A 114 16.52 -0.98 4.38
C ALA A 114 16.49 -1.82 5.65
N LYS A 115 17.66 -2.02 6.28
CA LYS A 115 17.79 -2.76 7.55
C LYS A 115 17.04 -2.05 8.69
N LYS A 116 17.15 -0.72 8.78
CA LYS A 116 16.44 0.06 9.81
C LYS A 116 14.93 -0.08 9.66
N ILE A 117 14.41 0.06 8.45
CA ILE A 117 12.98 0.01 8.15
C ILE A 117 12.40 -1.38 8.44
N ILE A 118 13.07 -2.44 7.99
CA ILE A 118 12.56 -3.80 8.24
C ILE A 118 12.61 -4.17 9.73
N LEU A 119 13.59 -3.67 10.49
CA LEU A 119 13.64 -3.88 11.94
C LEU A 119 12.45 -3.20 12.64
N GLU A 120 12.08 -2.00 12.22
CA GLU A 120 10.87 -1.34 12.73
C GLU A 120 9.61 -2.13 12.36
N GLY A 121 9.49 -2.59 11.11
CA GLY A 121 8.37 -3.43 10.68
C GLY A 121 8.23 -4.72 11.51
N ILE A 122 9.34 -5.40 11.80
CA ILE A 122 9.38 -6.58 12.69
C ILE A 122 8.89 -6.23 14.10
N GLU A 123 9.26 -5.07 14.64
CA GLU A 123 8.78 -4.62 15.95
C GLU A 123 7.27 -4.40 15.94
N LYS A 124 6.72 -3.72 14.93
CA LYS A 124 5.27 -3.49 14.80
C LYS A 124 4.50 -4.81 14.66
N ALA A 125 5.03 -5.76 13.88
CA ALA A 125 4.43 -7.07 13.71
C ALA A 125 4.34 -7.83 15.04
N LYS A 126 5.43 -7.83 15.84
CA LYS A 126 5.44 -8.43 17.18
C LYS A 126 4.40 -7.79 18.10
N GLN A 127 4.34 -6.45 18.14
CA GLN A 127 3.35 -5.73 18.95
C GLN A 127 1.92 -6.15 18.61
N LYS A 128 1.57 -6.24 17.31
CA LYS A 128 0.24 -6.69 16.89
C LYS A 128 -0.01 -8.17 17.16
N GLY A 129 1.00 -9.03 17.01
CA GLY A 129 0.92 -10.43 17.40
C GLY A 129 0.57 -10.60 18.88
N GLU A 130 1.24 -9.88 19.77
CA GLU A 130 0.94 -9.91 21.20
C GLU A 130 -0.47 -9.39 21.53
N GLU A 131 -0.96 -8.36 20.82
CA GLU A 131 -2.34 -7.89 20.96
C GLU A 131 -3.35 -8.98 20.60
N LEU A 132 -3.13 -9.69 19.49
CA LEU A 132 -3.98 -10.80 19.06
C LEU A 132 -3.98 -11.95 20.06
N GLU A 133 -2.81 -12.33 20.57
CA GLU A 133 -2.69 -13.38 21.59
C GLU A 133 -3.40 -13.00 22.90
N ARG A 134 -3.30 -11.73 23.32
CA ARG A 134 -4.01 -11.23 24.50
C ARG A 134 -5.52 -11.30 24.30
N LEU A 135 -6.02 -10.89 23.13
CA LEU A 135 -7.44 -10.95 22.81
C LEU A 135 -7.96 -12.39 22.80
N LEU A 136 -7.21 -13.33 22.19
CA LEU A 136 -7.57 -14.75 22.17
C LEU A 136 -7.72 -15.31 23.59
N LYS A 137 -6.76 -15.03 24.48
CA LYS A 137 -6.81 -15.45 25.89
C LYS A 137 -8.03 -14.92 26.64
N ILE A 138 -8.52 -13.72 26.28
CA ILE A 138 -9.75 -13.16 26.88
C ILE A 138 -10.96 -13.94 26.38
N ILE A 139 -11.08 -14.13 25.05
CA ILE A 139 -12.18 -14.87 24.42
C ILE A 139 -12.28 -16.30 24.97
N GLU A 140 -11.14 -16.96 25.21
CA GLU A 140 -11.09 -18.32 25.77
C GLU A 140 -11.48 -18.39 27.25
N LYS A 141 -11.32 -17.31 28.03
CA LYS A 141 -11.70 -17.25 29.45
C LYS A 141 -13.15 -16.84 29.68
N GLU A 142 -13.79 -16.23 28.69
CA GLU A 142 -15.21 -15.86 28.71
C GLU A 142 -16.14 -17.01 28.29
N LYS A 143 -15.59 -18.19 27.99
CA LYS A 143 -16.30 -19.45 27.78
C LYS A 143 -16.26 -20.35 29.01
#